data_AF-A0A3P0XAW1-F1
#
_entry.id   AF-A0A3P0XAW1-F1
#
_cell.length_a   1.000
_cell.length_b   1.000
_cell.length_c   1.000
_cell.angle_alpha   90.00
_cell.angle_beta   90.00
_cell.angle_gamma   90.00
#
_symmetry.space_group_name_H-M   'P 1'
#
loop_
_entity.id
_entity.type
_entity.pdbx_description
1 polymer ?
#
loop_
_entity_poly.entity_id
_entity_poly.type
_entity_poly.pdbx_seq_one_letter_code
_entity_poly.pdbx_strand_id
1 'polypeptide(L)'
;MQPACRAVPHPAAQENSVPWKTAVPYRASALAVFLMLGSAHLPAQTPTAMPPSAAPTSPTDGLALSGPAQTITLSLDVLNALPHVTLTVTNGHTHEQEVYSGVPLHTLLEKVGAPAEASIRGKVLSDYIVATGSDNYHAVLSLAEIEPSFHPGQVIVADQVNGKLLDTKLGPLQLVVEEDKKPARSVHNLVKIELKQVE
;
A
#
# COMPACT_ATOMS: atom_id res chain seq x y z
N MET A 1 -21.83 -53.86 -28.10
CA MET A 1 -22.71 -53.26 -27.07
C MET A 1 -21.85 -52.39 -26.17
N GLN A 2 -21.83 -51.07 -26.39
CA GLN A 2 -21.17 -50.09 -25.52
C GLN A 2 -22.22 -49.42 -24.63
N PRO A 3 -21.93 -49.12 -23.35
CA PRO A 3 -22.85 -48.37 -22.51
C PRO A 3 -22.71 -46.87 -22.78
N ALA A 4 -23.85 -46.19 -22.94
CA ALA A 4 -23.93 -44.75 -23.16
C ALA A 4 -23.64 -43.99 -21.85
N CYS A 5 -22.65 -43.08 -21.88
CA CYS A 5 -22.41 -42.11 -20.83
C CYS A 5 -23.55 -41.09 -20.79
N ARG A 6 -24.23 -41.01 -19.64
CA ARG A 6 -25.32 -40.06 -19.38
C ARG A 6 -24.70 -38.77 -18.81
N ALA A 7 -24.88 -37.65 -19.50
CA ALA A 7 -24.41 -36.35 -19.06
C ALA A 7 -25.19 -35.87 -17.82
N VAL A 8 -24.47 -35.39 -16.81
CA VAL A 8 -25.03 -34.76 -15.60
C VAL A 8 -25.15 -33.26 -15.87
N PRO A 9 -26.35 -32.65 -15.73
CA PRO A 9 -26.49 -31.21 -15.90
C PRO A 9 -25.93 -30.45 -14.69
N HIS A 10 -25.18 -29.39 -14.97
CA HIS A 10 -24.65 -28.43 -14.00
C HIS A 10 -25.78 -27.47 -13.55
N PRO A 11 -25.96 -27.19 -12.25
CA PRO A 11 -26.93 -26.19 -11.82
C PRO A 11 -26.43 -24.78 -12.17
N ALA A 12 -27.32 -23.97 -12.75
CA ALA A 12 -27.08 -22.58 -13.08
C ALA A 12 -26.84 -21.74 -11.81
N ALA A 13 -25.79 -20.93 -11.82
CA ALA A 13 -25.49 -19.95 -10.78
C ALA A 13 -26.54 -18.83 -10.80
N GLN A 14 -27.26 -18.66 -9.69
CA GLN A 14 -28.13 -17.50 -9.48
C GLN A 14 -27.28 -16.27 -9.11
N GLU A 15 -27.28 -15.30 -10.01
CA GLU A 15 -26.72 -13.98 -9.84
C GLU A 15 -27.64 -13.13 -8.95
N ASN A 16 -27.31 -13.02 -7.66
CA ASN A 16 -28.03 -12.17 -6.71
C ASN A 16 -27.50 -10.73 -6.81
N SER A 17 -28.04 -9.96 -7.75
CA SER A 17 -27.80 -8.52 -7.89
C SER A 17 -28.54 -7.73 -6.80
N VAL A 18 -27.81 -7.17 -5.83
CA VAL A 18 -28.36 -6.26 -4.81
C VAL A 18 -28.33 -4.80 -5.35
N PRO A 19 -29.47 -4.12 -5.48
CA PRO A 19 -29.50 -2.74 -5.97
C PRO A 19 -29.14 -1.73 -4.86
N TRP A 20 -28.01 -1.03 -5.03
CA TRP A 20 -27.43 -0.06 -4.09
C TRP A 20 -28.16 1.30 -3.99
N LYS A 21 -29.46 1.36 -4.26
CA LYS A 21 -30.20 2.62 -4.29
C LYS A 21 -31.11 2.78 -3.08
N THR A 22 -30.62 3.44 -2.03
CA THR A 22 -31.47 4.29 -1.18
C THR A 22 -30.71 5.56 -0.81
N ALA A 23 -31.12 6.66 -1.46
CA ALA A 23 -30.68 8.01 -1.17
C ALA A 23 -31.26 8.46 0.17
N VAL A 24 -30.39 8.98 1.05
CA VAL A 24 -30.78 9.63 2.30
C VAL A 24 -31.22 11.06 2.00
N PRO A 25 -32.45 11.49 2.33
CA PRO A 25 -32.87 12.87 2.12
C PRO A 25 -32.29 13.78 3.22
N TYR A 26 -31.41 14.70 2.84
CA TYR A 26 -31.01 15.83 3.67
C TYR A 26 -32.21 16.77 3.86
N ARG A 27 -32.62 16.93 5.11
CA ARG A 27 -33.64 17.91 5.52
C ARG A 27 -33.06 19.31 5.43
N ALA A 28 -33.54 20.09 4.47
CA ALA A 28 -33.37 21.53 4.42
C ALA A 28 -34.09 22.15 5.63
N SER A 29 -33.34 22.86 6.48
CA SER A 29 -33.90 23.78 7.47
C SER A 29 -33.45 25.18 7.09
N ALA A 30 -34.40 26.00 6.68
CA ALA A 30 -34.25 27.44 6.58
C ALA A 30 -34.64 28.07 7.92
N LEU A 31 -33.89 29.05 8.43
CA LEU A 31 -34.45 30.32 8.94
C LEU A 31 -33.39 31.33 9.39
N ALA A 32 -33.74 32.60 9.12
CA ALA A 32 -33.59 33.78 9.96
C ALA A 32 -32.24 34.52 10.03
N VAL A 33 -32.26 35.65 9.33
CA VAL A 33 -31.48 36.88 9.52
C VAL A 33 -31.62 37.42 10.95
N PHE A 34 -30.50 37.84 11.56
CA PHE A 34 -30.52 38.84 12.63
C PHE A 34 -29.35 39.81 12.45
N LEU A 35 -29.70 41.05 12.11
CA LEU A 35 -28.81 42.20 12.05
C LEU A 35 -28.79 42.84 13.45
N MET A 36 -27.63 42.84 14.12
CA MET A 36 -27.42 43.62 15.35
C MET A 36 -26.06 44.34 15.27
N LEU A 37 -26.16 45.68 15.34
CA LEU A 37 -25.06 46.61 15.57
C LEU A 37 -24.49 46.39 16.98
N GLY A 38 -23.18 46.17 17.08
CA GLY A 38 -22.48 46.13 18.36
C GLY A 38 -20.99 46.38 18.17
N SER A 39 -20.53 47.59 18.49
CA SER A 39 -19.11 47.94 18.53
C SER A 39 -18.44 47.24 19.72
N ALA A 40 -17.70 46.16 19.45
CA ALA A 40 -16.81 45.53 20.42
C ALA A 40 -15.37 45.96 20.14
N HIS A 41 -14.77 46.70 21.07
CA HIS A 41 -13.33 46.96 21.11
C HIS A 41 -12.57 45.64 21.30
N LEU A 42 -11.75 45.25 20.31
CA LEU A 42 -10.78 44.17 20.46
C LEU A 42 -9.54 44.69 21.22
N PRO A 43 -9.09 44.04 22.31
CA PRO A 43 -7.74 44.22 22.80
C PRO A 43 -6.76 43.62 21.77
N ALA A 44 -5.66 44.33 21.50
CA ALA A 44 -4.58 43.85 20.66
C ALA A 44 -4.02 42.53 21.22
N GLN A 45 -4.18 41.44 20.49
CA GLN A 45 -3.51 40.19 20.78
C GLN A 45 -2.06 40.32 20.30
N THR A 46 -1.12 40.28 21.23
CA THR A 46 0.28 39.97 20.95
C THR A 46 0.33 38.63 20.20
N PRO A 47 0.99 38.52 19.03
CA PRO A 47 1.18 37.24 18.38
C PRO A 47 2.10 36.40 19.26
N THR A 48 1.53 35.42 19.96
CA THR A 48 2.29 34.33 20.55
C THR A 48 2.96 33.60 19.39
N ALA A 49 4.29 33.67 19.33
CA ALA A 49 5.08 32.92 18.37
C ALA A 49 4.71 31.43 18.48
N MET A 50 4.12 30.89 17.41
CA MET A 50 4.04 29.45 17.21
C MET A 50 5.47 28.88 17.29
N PRO A 51 5.70 27.76 18.00
CA PRO A 51 6.93 27.00 17.79
C PRO A 51 7.02 26.65 16.30
N PRO A 52 8.21 26.66 15.69
CA PRO A 52 8.35 26.30 14.28
C PRO A 52 7.75 24.92 14.08
N SER A 53 6.64 24.88 13.36
CA SER A 53 6.12 23.68 12.73
C SER A 53 7.27 23.14 11.90
N ALA A 54 7.81 21.99 12.32
CA ALA A 54 8.83 21.28 11.56
C ALA A 54 8.27 21.03 10.16
N ALA A 55 8.74 21.83 9.21
CA ALA A 55 8.51 21.62 7.79
C ALA A 55 9.06 20.23 7.41
N PRO A 56 8.43 19.55 6.44
CA PRO A 56 8.79 18.18 6.09
C PRO A 56 10.26 18.12 5.69
N THR A 57 10.95 17.15 6.26
CA THR A 57 12.28 16.71 5.89
C THR A 57 12.42 16.60 4.37
N SER A 58 13.58 17.04 3.87
CA SER A 58 14.15 16.90 2.53
C SER A 58 13.73 15.61 1.81
N PRO A 59 13.74 15.58 0.45
CA PRO A 59 13.49 14.34 -0.29
C PRO A 59 14.36 13.23 0.31
N THR A 60 13.70 12.22 0.86
CA THR A 60 14.37 11.05 1.41
C THR A 60 15.00 10.33 0.22
N ASP A 61 16.31 10.45 0.03
CA ASP A 61 17.08 9.74 -1.02
C ASP A 61 17.17 8.22 -0.72
N GLY A 62 16.04 7.61 -0.33
CA GLY A 62 15.98 6.24 0.15
C GLY A 62 14.62 5.83 0.70
N LEU A 63 14.56 4.59 1.19
CA LEU A 63 13.38 3.94 1.73
C LEU A 63 13.45 3.90 3.26
N ALA A 64 12.45 4.48 3.94
CA ALA A 64 12.28 4.29 5.38
C ALA A 64 11.65 2.92 5.66
N LEU A 65 12.32 2.10 6.48
CA LEU A 65 11.83 0.80 6.92
C LEU A 65 11.66 0.82 8.44
N SER A 66 10.49 0.41 8.93
CA SER A 66 10.22 0.31 10.37
C SER A 66 9.63 -1.04 10.73
N GLY A 67 10.01 -1.56 11.88
CA GLY A 67 9.50 -2.82 12.42
C GLY A 67 9.80 -2.99 13.91
N PRO A 68 9.51 -4.18 14.47
CA PRO A 68 9.56 -4.42 15.91
C PRO A 68 10.94 -4.19 16.56
N ALA A 69 12.03 -4.39 15.81
CA ALA A 69 13.38 -4.24 16.35
C ALA A 69 13.90 -2.81 16.22
N GLN A 70 13.64 -2.15 15.10
CA GLN A 70 14.24 -0.85 14.77
C GLN A 70 13.54 -0.15 13.59
N THR A 71 13.86 1.13 13.45
CA THR A 71 13.58 1.93 12.25
C THR A 71 14.90 2.31 11.60
N ILE A 72 15.02 2.06 10.29
CA ILE A 72 16.20 2.37 9.48
C ILE A 72 15.80 3.09 8.19
N THR A 73 16.75 3.77 7.56
CA THR A 73 16.59 4.30 6.20
C THR A 73 17.64 3.64 5.31
N LEU A 74 17.19 3.01 4.21
CA LEU A 74 18.07 2.43 3.21
C LEU A 74 18.22 3.40 2.04
N SER A 75 19.44 3.83 1.76
CA SER A 75 19.73 4.60 0.53
C SER A 75 19.49 3.76 -0.73
N LEU A 76 19.30 4.42 -1.87
CA LEU A 76 19.16 3.75 -3.16
C LEU A 76 20.38 2.89 -3.51
N ASP A 77 21.59 3.36 -3.24
CA ASP A 77 22.82 2.58 -3.49
C ASP A 77 22.85 1.28 -2.66
N VAL A 78 22.39 1.35 -1.41
CA VAL A 78 22.30 0.17 -0.54
C VAL A 78 21.25 -0.80 -1.08
N LEU A 79 20.09 -0.32 -1.52
CA LEU A 79 19.05 -1.16 -2.11
C LEU A 79 19.55 -1.84 -3.39
N ASN A 80 20.19 -1.09 -4.29
CA ASN A 80 20.73 -1.59 -5.56
C ASN A 80 21.81 -2.68 -5.37
N ALA A 81 22.54 -2.65 -4.26
CA ALA A 81 23.55 -3.65 -3.92
C ALA A 81 22.97 -4.94 -3.30
N LEU A 82 21.70 -4.95 -2.89
CA LEU A 82 21.05 -6.16 -2.36
C LEU A 82 20.68 -7.14 -3.47
N PRO A 83 20.50 -8.45 -3.17
CA PRO A 83 20.06 -9.41 -4.17
C PRO A 83 18.70 -9.05 -4.76
N HIS A 84 18.65 -8.90 -6.08
CA HIS A 84 17.42 -8.64 -6.83
C HIS A 84 16.82 -9.94 -7.34
N VAL A 85 15.49 -9.97 -7.42
CA VAL A 85 14.71 -10.96 -8.16
C VAL A 85 13.94 -10.26 -9.27
N THR A 86 13.34 -11.04 -10.18
CA THR A 86 12.52 -10.51 -11.27
C THR A 86 11.11 -11.08 -11.22
N LEU A 87 10.09 -10.23 -11.37
CA LEU A 87 8.68 -10.61 -11.43
C LEU A 87 8.07 -10.16 -12.75
N THR A 88 7.18 -10.98 -13.32
CA THR A 88 6.45 -10.62 -14.54
C THR A 88 5.01 -10.31 -14.18
N VAL A 89 4.59 -9.06 -14.39
CA VAL A 89 3.23 -8.59 -14.10
C VAL A 89 2.56 -8.18 -15.40
N THR A 90 1.26 -8.46 -15.54
CA THR A 90 0.48 -7.98 -16.69
C THR A 90 -0.08 -6.59 -16.39
N ASN A 91 0.25 -5.61 -17.23
CA ASN A 91 -0.28 -4.26 -17.12
C ASN A 91 -1.80 -4.28 -17.36
N GLY A 92 -2.58 -3.79 -16.39
CA GLY A 92 -4.04 -3.83 -16.45
C GLY A 92 -4.67 -2.92 -17.51
N HIS A 93 -3.93 -1.98 -18.09
CA HIS A 93 -4.42 -1.06 -19.12
C HIS A 93 -3.97 -1.47 -20.53
N THR A 94 -2.70 -1.83 -20.70
CA THR A 94 -2.14 -2.19 -22.02
C THR A 94 -2.23 -3.68 -22.32
N HIS A 95 -2.45 -4.52 -21.31
CA HIS A 95 -2.37 -5.99 -21.38
C HIS A 95 -0.99 -6.53 -21.77
N GLU A 96 0.04 -5.69 -21.71
CA GLU A 96 1.43 -6.10 -21.95
C GLU A 96 2.06 -6.66 -20.67
N GLN A 97 3.09 -7.50 -20.85
CA GLN A 97 3.90 -7.98 -19.73
C GLN A 97 4.98 -6.95 -19.41
N GLU A 98 5.10 -6.63 -18.12
CA GLU A 98 6.16 -5.82 -17.55
C GLU A 98 7.03 -6.70 -16.65
N VAL A 99 8.34 -6.66 -16.86
CA VAL A 99 9.30 -7.39 -16.04
C VAL A 99 9.92 -6.43 -15.04
N TYR A 100 9.50 -6.52 -13.78
CA TYR A 100 10.06 -5.73 -12.70
C TYR A 100 11.27 -6.44 -12.11
N SER A 101 12.28 -5.66 -11.69
CA SER A 101 13.40 -6.15 -10.89
C SER A 101 13.51 -5.34 -9.60
N GLY A 102 13.80 -6.03 -8.50
CA GLY A 102 13.82 -5.42 -7.19
C GLY A 102 14.23 -6.37 -6.08
N VAL A 103 14.34 -5.82 -4.88
CA VAL A 103 14.68 -6.59 -3.67
C VAL A 103 13.41 -7.23 -3.09
N PRO A 104 13.42 -8.53 -2.74
CA PRO A 104 12.31 -9.18 -2.05
C PRO A 104 11.96 -8.48 -0.75
N LEU A 105 10.66 -8.24 -0.53
CA LEU A 105 10.20 -7.49 0.65
C LEU A 105 10.49 -8.24 1.96
N HIS A 106 10.34 -9.57 2.01
CA HIS A 106 10.66 -10.36 3.22
C HIS A 106 12.10 -10.11 3.70
N THR A 107 13.07 -10.12 2.78
CA THR A 107 14.50 -9.84 3.06
C THR A 107 14.72 -8.44 3.64
N LEU A 108 13.94 -7.46 3.22
CA LEU A 108 14.00 -6.10 3.78
C LEU A 108 13.40 -6.06 5.20
N LEU A 109 12.30 -6.77 5.43
CA LEU A 109 11.62 -6.82 6.72
C LEU A 109 12.44 -7.54 7.81
N GLU A 110 13.26 -8.53 7.44
CA GLU A 110 14.22 -9.16 8.36
C GLU A 110 15.16 -8.14 9.01
N LYS A 111 15.57 -7.09 8.27
CA LYS A 111 16.46 -6.02 8.78
C LYS A 111 15.83 -5.15 9.86
N VAL A 112 14.50 -5.20 10.01
CA VAL A 112 13.75 -4.46 11.03
C VAL A 112 13.08 -5.38 12.05
N GLY A 113 13.49 -6.65 12.08
CA GLY A 113 13.06 -7.62 13.09
C GLY A 113 11.73 -8.31 12.80
N ALA A 114 11.40 -8.51 11.52
CA ALA A 114 10.33 -9.42 11.16
C ALA A 114 10.61 -10.84 11.72
N PRO A 115 9.56 -11.53 12.22
CA PRO A 115 9.72 -12.89 12.72
C PRO A 115 10.13 -13.82 11.58
N ALA A 116 11.01 -14.78 11.88
CA ALA A 116 11.36 -15.82 10.91
C ALA A 116 10.10 -16.59 10.48
N GLU A 117 10.08 -17.05 9.23
CA GLU A 117 8.99 -17.79 8.59
C GLU A 117 8.31 -18.84 9.50
N ALA A 118 9.10 -19.72 10.13
CA ALA A 118 8.60 -20.78 11.02
C ALA A 118 7.87 -20.26 12.28
N SER A 119 8.04 -18.98 12.62
CA SER A 119 7.41 -18.30 13.75
C SER A 119 6.12 -17.56 13.37
N ILE A 120 5.76 -17.52 12.09
CA ILE A 120 4.57 -16.83 11.58
C ILE A 120 3.36 -17.73 11.81
N ARG A 121 2.80 -17.63 13.02
CA ARG A 121 1.65 -18.44 13.46
C ARG A 121 0.90 -17.72 14.59
N GLY A 122 -0.33 -18.15 14.85
CA GLY A 122 -1.17 -17.57 15.90
C GLY A 122 -1.34 -16.06 15.69
N LYS A 123 -1.07 -15.26 16.72
CA LYS A 123 -1.23 -13.79 16.66
C LYS A 123 -0.36 -13.10 15.60
N VAL A 124 0.77 -13.71 15.21
CA VAL A 124 1.66 -13.11 14.20
C VAL A 124 1.02 -13.11 12.81
N LEU A 125 0.05 -14.00 12.55
CA LEU A 125 -0.69 -14.00 11.28
C LEU A 125 -1.55 -12.75 11.07
N SER A 126 -1.85 -12.00 12.13
CA SER A 126 -2.52 -10.71 12.01
C SER A 126 -1.57 -9.53 11.81
N ASP A 127 -0.25 -9.72 11.92
CA ASP A 127 0.71 -8.66 11.65
C ASP A 127 0.64 -8.26 10.16
N TYR A 128 0.86 -6.99 9.87
CA TYR A 128 0.62 -6.41 8.55
C TYR A 128 1.65 -5.33 8.20
N ILE A 129 1.84 -5.14 6.91
CA ILE A 129 2.73 -4.15 6.32
C ILE A 129 1.89 -2.98 5.83
N VAL A 130 2.33 -1.76 6.13
CA VAL A 130 1.82 -0.53 5.49
C VAL A 130 2.91 0.02 4.58
N ALA A 131 2.62 0.10 3.29
CA ALA A 131 3.48 0.74 2.29
C ALA A 131 2.94 2.13 1.95
N THR A 132 3.81 3.13 1.95
CA THR A 132 3.45 4.54 1.74
C THR A 132 4.22 5.16 0.58
N GLY A 133 3.49 5.73 -0.37
CA GLY A 133 4.03 6.55 -1.45
C GLY A 133 4.27 7.99 -1.01
N SER A 134 5.12 8.73 -1.74
CA SER A 134 5.43 10.14 -1.43
C SER A 134 4.21 11.07 -1.55
N ASP A 135 3.18 10.62 -2.29
CA ASP A 135 1.87 11.28 -2.43
C ASP A 135 0.91 10.95 -1.28
N ASN A 136 1.38 10.29 -0.23
CA ASN A 136 0.59 9.80 0.90
C ASN A 136 -0.46 8.76 0.49
N TYR A 137 -0.25 8.05 -0.62
CA TYR A 137 -0.98 6.82 -0.93
C TYR A 137 -0.54 5.68 0.00
N HIS A 138 -1.48 4.85 0.43
CA HIS A 138 -1.21 3.72 1.33
C HIS A 138 -1.81 2.42 0.81
N ALA A 139 -1.04 1.35 0.87
CA ALA A 139 -1.53 -0.01 0.69
C ALA A 139 -1.15 -0.87 1.89
N VAL A 140 -2.00 -1.84 2.22
CA VAL A 140 -1.78 -2.80 3.30
C VAL A 140 -1.68 -4.20 2.73
N LEU A 141 -0.70 -4.95 3.23
CA LEU A 141 -0.54 -6.39 2.99
C LEU A 141 -0.41 -7.09 4.33
N SER A 142 -0.94 -8.30 4.45
CA SER A 142 -0.64 -9.14 5.62
C SER A 142 0.82 -9.61 5.59
N LEU A 143 1.41 -9.87 6.76
CA LEU A 143 2.76 -10.44 6.83
C LEU A 143 2.82 -11.80 6.12
N ALA A 144 1.75 -12.60 6.21
CA ALA A 144 1.67 -13.89 5.53
C ALA A 144 1.70 -13.78 3.99
N GLU A 145 1.21 -12.67 3.40
CA GLU A 145 1.31 -12.47 1.94
C GLU A 145 2.73 -12.19 1.46
N ILE A 146 3.63 -11.75 2.35
CA ILE A 146 5.01 -11.40 2.00
C ILE A 146 5.93 -12.63 2.00
N GLU A 147 5.51 -13.68 2.70
CA GLU A 147 6.33 -14.86 2.99
C GLU A 147 6.11 -15.95 1.94
N PRO A 148 7.18 -16.38 1.23
CA PRO A 148 7.06 -17.33 0.11
C PRO A 148 6.45 -18.69 0.45
N SER A 149 6.46 -19.10 1.72
CA SER A 149 5.85 -20.37 2.15
C SER A 149 4.35 -20.30 2.40
N PHE A 150 3.81 -19.09 2.55
CA PHE A 150 2.39 -18.85 2.79
C PHE A 150 1.64 -18.46 1.52
N HIS A 151 2.31 -17.75 0.61
CA HIS A 151 1.71 -17.21 -0.60
C HIS A 151 2.56 -17.55 -1.83
N PRO A 152 1.95 -18.00 -2.94
CA PRO A 152 2.70 -18.36 -4.15
C PRO A 152 3.33 -17.14 -4.85
N GLY A 153 2.75 -15.95 -4.64
CA GLY A 153 3.25 -14.70 -5.19
C GLY A 153 4.36 -14.08 -4.36
N GLN A 154 5.21 -13.32 -5.04
CA GLN A 154 6.22 -12.50 -4.37
C GLN A 154 5.83 -11.02 -4.31
N VAL A 155 6.39 -10.33 -3.33
CA VAL A 155 6.33 -8.87 -3.20
C VAL A 155 7.74 -8.34 -3.19
N ILE A 156 8.02 -7.36 -4.06
CA ILE A 156 9.33 -6.73 -4.18
C ILE A 156 9.24 -5.22 -4.03
N VAL A 157 10.34 -4.62 -3.60
CA VAL A 157 10.62 -3.20 -3.82
C VAL A 157 11.45 -3.10 -5.09
N ALA A 158 10.81 -2.70 -6.17
CA ALA A 158 11.41 -2.56 -7.49
C ALA A 158 12.10 -1.21 -7.67
N ASP A 159 13.25 -1.23 -8.33
CA ASP A 159 14.02 -0.07 -8.81
C ASP A 159 14.09 -0.04 -10.35
N GLN A 160 13.66 -1.13 -11.01
CA GLN A 160 13.69 -1.28 -12.46
C GLN A 160 12.42 -1.94 -13.03
N VAL A 161 12.09 -1.54 -14.25
CA VAL A 161 11.09 -2.19 -15.11
C VAL A 161 11.66 -2.36 -16.52
N ASN A 162 11.52 -3.56 -17.08
CA ASN A 162 12.02 -3.93 -18.40
C ASN A 162 13.51 -3.63 -18.61
N GLY A 163 14.32 -3.85 -17.56
CA GLY A 163 15.77 -3.64 -17.57
C GLY A 163 16.19 -2.17 -17.57
N LYS A 164 15.28 -1.24 -17.24
CA LYS A 164 15.55 0.19 -17.11
C LYS A 164 15.13 0.67 -15.74
N LEU A 165 15.79 1.71 -15.24
CA LEU A 165 15.32 2.41 -14.04
C LEU A 165 13.87 2.87 -14.22
N LEU A 166 13.12 2.85 -13.12
CA LEU A 166 11.77 3.37 -13.08
C LEU A 166 11.72 4.84 -13.55
N ASP A 167 10.65 5.21 -14.24
CA ASP A 167 10.48 6.57 -14.74
C ASP A 167 10.05 7.55 -13.64
N THR A 168 9.98 8.83 -13.97
CA THR A 168 9.58 9.88 -13.02
C THR A 168 8.15 9.75 -12.49
N LYS A 169 7.30 8.97 -13.16
CA LYS A 169 5.91 8.76 -12.73
C LYS A 169 5.83 7.67 -11.66
N LEU A 170 6.62 6.61 -11.83
CA LEU A 170 6.74 5.51 -10.87
C LEU A 170 7.66 5.88 -9.69
N GLY A 171 8.58 6.83 -9.88
CA GLY A 171 9.53 7.23 -8.86
C GLY A 171 10.73 6.28 -8.77
N PRO A 172 11.71 6.56 -7.89
CA PRO A 172 12.93 5.76 -7.81
C PRO A 172 12.69 4.34 -7.25
N LEU A 173 11.58 4.14 -6.54
CA LEU A 173 11.19 2.86 -5.95
C LEU A 173 9.67 2.66 -6.10
N GLN A 174 9.28 1.43 -6.37
CA GLN A 174 7.89 1.01 -6.45
C GLN A 174 7.68 -0.31 -5.72
N LEU A 175 6.61 -0.42 -4.93
CA LEU A 175 6.16 -1.71 -4.44
C LEU A 175 5.46 -2.45 -5.58
N VAL A 176 5.81 -3.72 -5.80
CA VAL A 176 5.17 -4.58 -6.81
C VAL A 176 4.70 -5.86 -6.14
N VAL A 177 3.43 -6.19 -6.35
CA VAL A 177 2.77 -7.40 -5.82
C VAL A 177 2.42 -8.30 -7.01
N GLU A 178 3.02 -9.47 -7.10
CA GLU A 178 2.93 -10.34 -8.28
C GLU A 178 1.51 -10.81 -8.60
N GLU A 179 0.80 -11.27 -7.57
CA GLU A 179 -0.50 -11.95 -7.72
C GLU A 179 -1.69 -10.97 -7.82
N ASP A 180 -1.42 -9.66 -7.77
CA ASP A 180 -2.45 -8.64 -7.89
C ASP A 180 -2.92 -8.50 -9.33
N LYS A 181 -4.12 -9.03 -9.63
CA LYS A 181 -4.77 -8.84 -10.94
C LYS A 181 -4.97 -7.36 -11.30
N LYS A 182 -5.16 -6.50 -10.29
CA LYS A 182 -5.19 -5.05 -10.44
C LYS A 182 -4.05 -4.48 -9.59
N PRO A 183 -3.19 -3.61 -10.13
CA PRO A 183 -2.02 -3.10 -9.42
C PRO A 183 -2.35 -2.02 -8.38
N ALA A 184 -3.52 -2.09 -7.74
CA ALA A 184 -3.96 -1.07 -6.78
C ALA A 184 -3.09 -1.05 -5.51
N ARG A 185 -2.47 -2.18 -5.14
CA ARG A 185 -1.54 -2.24 -3.99
C ARG A 185 -0.09 -2.02 -4.40
N SER A 186 0.21 -1.90 -5.70
CA SER A 186 1.54 -1.56 -6.20
C SER A 186 1.79 -0.06 -6.03
N VAL A 187 2.41 0.31 -4.91
CA VAL A 187 2.62 1.70 -4.50
C VAL A 187 3.78 2.33 -5.27
N HIS A 188 3.49 3.36 -6.05
CA HIS A 188 4.49 4.18 -6.73
C HIS A 188 5.14 5.19 -5.77
N ASN A 189 6.31 5.71 -6.15
CA ASN A 189 7.10 6.66 -5.37
C ASN A 189 7.21 6.20 -3.91
N LEU A 190 7.53 4.93 -3.72
CA LEU A 190 7.54 4.29 -2.41
C LEU A 190 8.63 4.93 -1.55
N VAL A 191 8.23 5.49 -0.40
CA VAL A 191 9.15 6.18 0.53
C VAL A 191 9.20 5.53 1.90
N LYS A 192 8.19 4.74 2.28
CA LYS A 192 8.13 4.12 3.60
C LYS A 192 7.43 2.77 3.58
N ILE A 193 7.96 1.82 4.37
CA ILE A 193 7.34 0.54 4.70
C ILE A 193 7.38 0.35 6.22
N GLU A 194 6.26 -0.04 6.80
CA GLU A 194 6.12 -0.30 8.23
C GLU A 194 5.52 -1.67 8.47
N LEU A 195 6.22 -2.53 9.23
CA LEU A 195 5.65 -3.75 9.81
C LEU A 195 4.98 -3.41 11.13
N LYS A 196 3.67 -3.68 11.22
CA LYS A 196 2.80 -3.33 12.35
C LYS A 196 2.06 -4.56 12.87
N GLN A 197 1.67 -4.49 14.13
CA GLN A 197 0.86 -5.50 14.79
C GLN A 197 -0.57 -4.99 14.94
N VAL A 198 -1.54 -5.90 14.97
CA VAL A 198 -2.93 -5.57 15.34
C VAL A 198 -2.99 -5.43 16.86
N GLU A 199 -3.46 -4.29 17.35
CA GLU A 199 -3.68 -3.99 18.77
C GLU A 199 -4.98 -4.63 19.30
#